data_AF-A0A2A2W737-F1
#
_entry.id   AF-A0A2A2W737-F1
#
_cell.length_a   1.000
_cell.length_b   1.000
_cell.length_c   1.000
_cell.angle_alpha   90.00
_cell.angle_beta   90.00
_cell.angle_gamma   90.00
#
_symmetry.space_group_name_H-M   'P 1'
#
loop_
_entity.id
_entity.type
_entity.pdbx_description
1 polymer ?
#
loop_
_entity_poly.entity_id
_entity_poly.type
_entity_poly.pdbx_seq_one_letter_code
_entity_poly.pdbx_strand_id
1 'polypeptide(L)' 'MPKALCLFSLVASILVVSLFVLDAVALLSGQNSLAILGGASLMMDLTFAILGGVLIYLSWSTYREQR' A
#
# COMPACT_ATOMS: atom_id res chain seq x y z
N MET A 1 -1.78 17.04 -19.06
CA MET A 1 -0.83 15.92 -18.91
C MET A 1 -0.44 15.53 -17.46
N PRO A 2 -0.95 16.13 -16.35
CA PRO A 2 -0.67 15.61 -14.99
C PRO A 2 -1.66 14.52 -14.50
N LYS A 3 -2.84 14.38 -15.12
CA LYS A 3 -3.91 13.47 -14.68
C LYS A 3 -3.54 11.97 -14.74
N ALA A 4 -2.85 11.54 -15.80
CA ALA A 4 -2.47 10.14 -15.98
C ALA A 4 -1.41 9.68 -14.96
N LEU A 5 -0.44 10.54 -14.65
CA LEU A 5 0.62 10.25 -13.67
C LEU A 5 0.05 10.12 -12.25
N CYS A 6 -0.91 10.96 -11.87
CA CYS A 6 -1.55 10.89 -10.55
C CYS A 6 -2.42 9.62 -10.39
N LEU A 7 -3.12 9.21 -11.45
CA LEU A 7 -3.89 7.97 -11.46
C LEU A 7 -2.97 6.74 -11.35
N PHE A 8 -1.82 6.78 -12.02
CA PHE A 8 -0.82 5.72 -11.93
C PHE A 8 -0.20 5.61 -10.52
N SER A 9 0.17 6.74 -9.90
CA SER A 9 0.71 6.74 -8.53
C SER A 9 -0.33 6.28 -7.50
N LEU A 10 -1.61 6.62 -7.70
CA LEU A 10 -2.71 6.13 -6.87
C LEU A 10 -2.86 4.61 -6.96
N VAL A 11 -2.88 4.05 -8.17
CA VAL A 11 -2.97 2.59 -8.36
C VAL A 11 -1.75 1.88 -7.79
N ALA A 12 -0.54 2.39 -8.03
CA ALA A 12 0.69 1.82 -7.50
C ALA A 12 0.71 1.82 -5.97
N SER A 13 0.32 2.93 -5.33
CA SER A 13 0.27 3.01 -3.86
C SER A 13 -0.80 2.10 -3.25
N ILE A 14 -1.97 1.96 -3.89
CA ILE A 14 -2.99 0.97 -3.49
C ILE A 14 -2.44 -0.45 -3.54
N LEU A 15 -1.76 -0.82 -4.63
CA LEU A 15 -1.17 -2.15 -4.77
C LEU A 15 -0.13 -2.42 -3.67
N VAL A 16 0.75 -1.45 -3.40
CA VAL A 16 1.75 -1.56 -2.31
C VAL A 16 1.07 -1.78 -0.97
N VAL A 17 0.08 -0.95 -0.60
CA VAL A 17 -0.65 -1.11 0.67
C VAL A 17 -1.32 -2.48 0.74
N SER A 18 -1.98 -2.92 -0.32
CA SER A 18 -2.64 -4.23 -0.33
C SER A 18 -1.67 -5.38 -0.14
N LEU A 19 -0.47 -5.34 -0.72
CA LEU A 19 0.55 -6.38 -0.54
C LEU A 19 1.04 -6.44 0.91
N PHE A 20 1.38 -5.30 1.51
CA PHE A 20 1.86 -5.25 2.89
C PHE A 20 0.78 -5.58 3.91
N VAL A 21 -0.48 -5.17 3.67
CA VAL A 21 -1.60 -5.55 4.54
C VAL A 21 -1.87 -7.05 4.47
N LEU A 22 -1.82 -7.65 3.28
CA LEU A 22 -1.97 -9.10 3.13
C LEU A 22 -0.83 -9.87 3.79
N ASP A 23 0.42 -9.38 3.70
CA ASP A 23 1.56 -9.99 4.39
C ASP A 23 1.44 -9.88 5.91
N ALA A 24 1.01 -8.72 6.43
CA ALA A 24 0.75 -8.53 7.86
C ALA A 24 -0.34 -9.48 8.38
N VAL A 25 -1.42 -9.68 7.59
CA VAL A 25 -2.50 -10.63 7.93
C VAL A 25 -1.98 -12.07 7.88
N ALA A 26 -1.18 -12.42 6.88
CA ALA A 26 -0.55 -13.75 6.77
C ALA A 26 0.35 -14.02 7.98
N LEU A 27 1.18 -13.04 8.38
CA LEU A 27 2.05 -13.11 9.54
C LEU A 27 1.26 -13.24 10.86
N LEU A 28 0.19 -12.46 11.04
CA LEU A 28 -0.70 -12.55 12.20
C LEU A 28 -1.43 -13.90 12.28
N SER A 29 -1.74 -14.51 11.14
CA SER A 29 -2.35 -15.84 11.08
C SER A 29 -1.37 -17.00 11.29
N GLY A 30 -0.08 -16.72 11.44
CA GLY A 30 0.98 -17.71 11.59
C GLY A 30 1.26 -18.53 10.32
N GLN A 31 0.70 -18.14 9.17
CA GLN A 31 0.81 -18.86 7.91
C GLN A 31 1.97 -18.30 7.07
N ASN A 32 3.19 -18.68 7.45
CA ASN A 32 4.41 -18.24 6.75
C ASN A 32 4.50 -18.71 5.29
N SER A 33 3.74 -19.74 4.87
CA SER A 33 3.71 -20.17 3.47
C SER A 33 2.88 -19.27 2.56
N LEU A 34 2.02 -18.43 3.14
CA LEU A 34 1.22 -17.43 2.41
C LEU A 34 1.83 -16.02 2.49
N ALA A 35 2.95 -15.87 3.21
CA ALA A 35 3.66 -14.60 3.30
C ALA A 35 4.34 -14.30 1.95
N ILE A 36 3.72 -13.43 1.15
CA ILE A 36 4.17 -13.04 -0.19
C ILE A 36 5.54 -12.33 -0.11
N LEU A 37 5.80 -11.59 0.96
CA LEU A 37 7.05 -10.85 1.20
C LEU A 37 7.98 -11.55 2.20
N GLY A 38 7.63 -12.77 2.62
CA GLY A 38 8.47 -13.62 3.48
C GLY A 38 8.30 -13.40 4.98
N GLY A 39 7.36 -12.56 5.43
CA GLY A 39 6.95 -12.48 6.84
C GLY A 39 8.09 -12.11 7.80
N ALA A 40 9.00 -11.23 7.37
CA ALA A 40 10.23 -10.95 8.11
C ALA A 40 10.02 -10.03 9.33
N SER A 41 9.13 -9.03 9.24
CA SER A 41 8.90 -8.08 10.34
C SER A 41 7.56 -7.37 10.22
N LEU A 42 6.69 -7.63 11.20
CA LEU A 42 5.37 -6.98 11.32
C LEU A 42 5.48 -5.45 11.41
N MET A 43 6.58 -4.93 11.96
CA MET A 43 6.88 -3.50 12.02
C MET A 43 7.07 -2.88 10.62
N MET A 44 7.69 -3.61 9.69
CA MET A 44 7.86 -3.15 8.31
C MET A 44 6.50 -3.04 7.63
N ASP A 45 5.67 -4.08 7.74
CA ASP A 45 4.37 -4.13 7.07
C ASP A 45 3.44 -3.02 7.56
N LEU A 46 3.43 -2.78 8.87
CA LEU A 46 2.64 -1.72 9.48
C LEU A 46 3.13 -0.33 9.05
N THR A 47 4.45 -0.13 8.95
CA THR A 47 5.04 1.13 8.47
C THR A 47 4.68 1.40 7.01
N PHE A 48 4.80 0.40 6.14
CA PHE A 48 4.44 0.53 4.73
C PHE A 48 2.94 0.67 4.51
N ALA A 49 2.10 0.02 5.31
CA ALA A 49 0.65 0.21 5.27
C ALA A 49 0.27 1.66 5.64
N ILE A 50 0.88 2.23 6.69
CA ILE A 50 0.62 3.62 7.11
C ILE A 50 1.12 4.61 6.05
N LEU A 51 2.39 4.52 5.66
CA LEU A 51 2.98 5.45 4.69
C LEU A 51 2.31 5.33 3.31
N GLY A 52 2.02 4.11 2.88
CA GLY A 52 1.26 3.87 1.65
C GLY A 52 -0.15 4.45 1.72
N GLY A 53 -0.83 4.33 2.86
CA GLY A 53 -2.13 4.97 3.10
C GLY A 53 -2.09 6.49 2.97
N VAL A 54 -1.03 7.14 3.50
CA VAL A 54 -0.81 8.58 3.34
C VAL A 54 -0.60 8.94 1.86
N LEU A 55 0.18 8.15 1.11
CA LEU A 55 0.39 8.38 -0.32
C LEU A 55 -0.90 8.23 -1.15
N ILE A 56 -1.75 7.26 -0.80
CA ILE A 56 -3.08 7.10 -1.41
C ILE A 56 -3.91 8.35 -1.14
N TYR A 57 -3.95 8.82 0.11
CA TYR A 57 -4.71 10.01 0.49
C TYR A 57 -4.24 11.26 -0.26
N LEU A 58 -2.92 11.51 -0.32
CA LEU A 58 -2.35 12.65 -1.03
C LEU A 58 -2.60 12.57 -2.54
N SER A 59 -2.44 11.38 -3.13
CA SER A 59 -2.73 11.15 -4.55
C SER A 59 -4.21 11.37 -4.85
N TRP A 60 -5.10 10.92 -3.97
CA TRP A 60 -6.54 11.11 -4.11
C TRP A 60 -6.98 12.58 -3.97
N SER A 61 -6.42 13.30 -3.00
CA SER A 61 -6.65 14.74 -2.82
C SER A 61 -6.25 15.52 -4.08
N THR A 62 -5.03 15.27 -4.56
CA THR A 62 -4.50 15.92 -5.77
C THR A 62 -5.33 15.58 -7.01
N TYR A 63 -5.81 14.33 -7.13
CA TYR A 63 -6.69 13.92 -8.22
C TYR A 63 -8.04 14.66 -8.20
N ARG A 64 -8.60 14.86 -7.01
CA ARG A 64 -9.85 15.63 -6.80
C ARG A 64 -9.68 17.10 -7.15
N GLU A 65 -8.55 17.71 -6.82
CA GLU A 65 -8.26 19.12 -7.15
C GLU A 65 -8.01 19.37 -8.65
N GLN A 66 -7.59 18.34 -9.39
CA GLN A 66 -7.45 18.43 -10.85
C GLN A 66 -8.76 18.14 -11.61
N ARG A 67 -9.86 17.83 -10.91
CA ARG A 67 -11.17 17.51 -11.50
C ARG A 67 -12.00 18.77 -11.71
#